data_AF-A0A4U2Z385-F1
#
_entry.id   AF-A0A4U2Z385-F1
#
_cell.length_a   1.000
_cell.length_b   1.000
_cell.length_c   1.000
_cell.angle_alpha   90.00
_cell.angle_beta   90.00
_cell.angle_gamma   90.00
#
_symmetry.space_group_name_H-M   'P 1'
#
loop_
_entity.id
_entity.type
_entity.pdbx_description
1 polymer ?
#
loop_
_entity_poly.entity_id
_entity_poly.type
_entity_poly.pdbx_seq_one_letter_code
_entity_poly.pdbx_strand_id
1 'polypeptide(L)'
;MRLFFELEGAYIIIAIFILVVTAIVTTRDFLPKGAFKKGMISVSLLLAIMIGAHYSLTTSRMHNVEAMFNNGDTVVCENKMRRTASRSVLISKEMGWSVEDHLFKNSDYERDFHTSRCIEWTGMHSDLLDENKSK
;
A
#
# COMPACT_ATOMS: atom_id res chain seq x y z
N MET A 1 12.57 -8.48 5.51
CA MET A 1 12.18 -9.43 4.42
C MET A 1 10.74 -9.91 4.54
N ARG A 2 10.25 -10.34 5.72
CA ARG A 2 8.85 -10.76 5.90
C ARG A 2 7.84 -9.71 5.43
N LEU A 3 7.97 -8.47 5.91
CA LEU A 3 7.10 -7.35 5.52
C LEU A 3 7.10 -7.07 4.00
N PHE A 4 8.24 -7.23 3.33
CA PHE A 4 8.32 -7.05 1.87
C PHE A 4 7.44 -8.07 1.13
N PHE A 5 7.55 -9.36 1.47
CA PHE A 5 6.74 -10.38 0.84
C PHE A 5 5.25 -10.28 1.21
N GLU A 6 4.94 -9.77 2.40
CA GLU A 6 3.57 -9.50 2.83
C GLU A 6 2.92 -8.37 2.03
N LEU A 7 3.64 -7.25 1.81
CA LEU A 7 3.12 -6.09 1.09
C LEU A 7 3.13 -6.29 -0.44
N GLU A 8 4.21 -6.85 -0.99
CA GLU A 8 4.45 -6.90 -2.43
C GLU A 8 4.12 -8.26 -3.06
N GLY A 9 3.70 -9.25 -2.29
CA GLY A 9 3.48 -10.62 -2.78
C GLY A 9 2.59 -10.70 -4.02
N ALA A 10 1.51 -9.90 -4.06
CA ALA A 10 0.64 -9.81 -5.23
C ALA A 10 1.36 -9.23 -6.47
N TYR A 11 2.15 -8.17 -6.29
CA TYR A 11 2.92 -7.58 -7.39
C TYR A 11 4.04 -8.48 -7.89
N ILE A 12 4.65 -9.30 -7.01
CA ILE A 12 5.62 -10.32 -7.42
C ILE A 12 4.97 -11.37 -8.33
N ILE A 13 3.78 -11.86 -7.98
CA ILE A 13 3.04 -12.82 -8.82
C ILE A 13 2.70 -12.20 -10.19
N ILE A 14 2.22 -10.96 -10.20
CA ILE A 14 1.91 -10.23 -11.44
C ILE A 14 3.19 -10.02 -12.28
N ALA A 15 4.31 -9.66 -11.67
CA ALA A 15 5.58 -9.49 -12.35
C ALA A 15 6.06 -10.80 -13.00
N ILE A 16 5.93 -11.94 -12.32
CA ILE A 16 6.26 -13.26 -12.88
C ILE A 16 5.37 -13.54 -14.09
N PHE A 17 4.06 -13.30 -14.00
CA PHE A 17 3.14 -13.48 -15.12
C PHE A 17 3.54 -12.62 -16.34
N ILE A 18 3.87 -11.34 -16.12
CA ILE A 18 4.34 -10.43 -17.17
C ILE A 18 5.63 -10.94 -17.82
N LEU A 19 6.57 -11.47 -17.03
CA LEU A 19 7.82 -12.03 -17.55
C LEU A 19 7.59 -13.28 -18.40
N VAL A 20 6.66 -14.15 -18.00
CA VAL A 20 6.27 -15.33 -18.80
C VAL A 20 5.69 -14.89 -20.14
N VAL A 21 4.74 -13.94 -20.14
CA VAL A 21 4.17 -13.38 -21.38
C VAL A 21 5.27 -12.74 -22.23
N THR A 22 6.18 -11.98 -21.61
CA THR A 22 7.31 -11.35 -22.29
C THR A 22 8.19 -12.41 -22.96
N ALA A 23 8.51 -13.51 -22.28
CA ALA A 23 9.29 -14.61 -22.85
C ALA A 23 8.59 -15.24 -24.06
N ILE A 24 7.28 -15.50 -23.98
CA ILE A 24 6.49 -16.09 -25.07
C ILE A 24 6.40 -15.16 -26.28
N VAL A 25 6.21 -13.86 -26.05
CA VAL A 25 6.10 -12.87 -27.12
C VAL A 25 7.47 -12.66 -27.77
N THR A 26 8.51 -12.47 -26.97
CA THR A 26 9.87 -12.12 -27.46
C THR A 26 10.62 -13.23 -28.18
N THR A 27 10.10 -14.47 -28.15
CA THR A 27 10.63 -15.64 -28.87
C THR A 27 9.96 -15.89 -30.22
N ARG A 28 8.97 -15.08 -30.62
CA ARG A 28 8.25 -15.27 -31.89
C ARG A 28 9.09 -14.92 -33.11
N ASP A 29 8.86 -15.64 -34.20
CA ASP A 29 9.63 -15.54 -35.45
C ASP A 29 9.55 -14.17 -36.14
N PHE A 30 8.50 -13.39 -35.86
CA PHE A 30 8.32 -12.04 -36.40
C PHE A 30 9.06 -10.95 -35.61
N LEU A 31 9.78 -11.28 -34.54
CA LEU A 31 10.56 -10.32 -33.76
C LEU A 31 12.05 -10.29 -34.16
N PRO A 32 12.72 -9.12 -34.03
CA PRO A 32 14.11 -8.99 -34.42
C PRO A 32 15.03 -9.85 -33.56
N LYS A 33 16.15 -10.28 -34.15
CA LYS A 33 17.18 -11.04 -33.43
C LYS A 33 17.63 -10.28 -32.16
N GLY A 34 17.68 -10.99 -31.05
CA GLY A 34 18.03 -10.41 -29.74
C GLY A 34 16.89 -9.71 -28.99
N ALA A 35 15.65 -9.72 -29.53
CA ALA A 35 14.46 -9.19 -28.85
C ALA A 35 14.24 -9.85 -27.47
N PHE A 36 14.44 -11.16 -27.35
CA PHE A 36 14.35 -11.88 -26.07
C PHE A 36 15.25 -11.26 -24.99
N LYS A 37 16.56 -11.14 -25.25
CA LYS A 37 17.52 -10.61 -24.27
C LYS A 37 17.18 -9.17 -23.87
N LYS A 38 16.87 -8.31 -24.85
CA LYS A 38 16.54 -6.90 -24.59
C LYS A 38 15.21 -6.75 -23.85
N GLY A 39 14.19 -7.50 -24.26
CA GLY A 39 12.86 -7.50 -23.66
C GLY A 39 12.89 -8.00 -22.22
N MET A 40 13.50 -9.18 -21.99
CA MET A 40 13.61 -9.74 -20.64
C MET A 40 14.37 -8.82 -19.69
N ILE A 41 15.50 -8.24 -20.11
CA ILE A 41 16.28 -7.33 -19.26
C ILE A 41 15.50 -6.04 -18.95
N SER A 42 14.94 -5.39 -19.98
CA SER A 42 14.24 -4.11 -19.81
C SER A 42 12.96 -4.26 -18.98
N VAL A 43 12.15 -5.28 -19.24
CA VAL A 43 10.91 -5.54 -18.48
C VAL A 43 11.23 -5.93 -17.04
N SER A 44 12.22 -6.80 -16.82
CA SER A 44 12.63 -7.17 -15.46
C SER A 44 13.12 -5.97 -14.66
N LEU A 45 13.93 -5.10 -15.28
CA LEU A 45 14.43 -3.88 -14.64
C LEU A 45 13.30 -2.93 -14.27
N LEU A 46 12.37 -2.70 -15.20
CA LEU A 46 11.21 -1.83 -14.95
C LEU A 46 10.34 -2.38 -13.81
N LEU A 47 10.03 -3.68 -13.82
CA LEU A 47 9.24 -4.31 -12.75
C LEU A 47 9.95 -4.22 -11.40
N ALA A 48 11.27 -4.45 -11.36
CA ALA A 48 12.05 -4.34 -10.13
C ALA A 48 12.02 -2.91 -9.56
N ILE A 49 12.16 -1.89 -10.41
CA ILE A 49 12.06 -0.48 -10.00
C ILE A 49 10.67 -0.17 -9.46
N MET A 50 9.62 -0.58 -10.16
CA MET A 50 8.23 -0.31 -9.76
C MET A 50 7.89 -0.96 -8.42
N ILE A 51 8.26 -2.23 -8.22
CA ILE A 51 8.04 -2.94 -6.94
C ILE A 51 8.84 -2.28 -5.82
N GLY A 52 10.11 -1.94 -6.08
CA GLY A 52 10.96 -1.27 -5.09
C GLY A 52 10.42 0.10 -4.69
N ALA A 53 9.98 0.90 -5.66
CA ALA A 53 9.38 2.21 -5.42
C ALA A 53 8.06 2.09 -4.64
N HIS A 54 7.19 1.14 -5.03
CA HIS A 54 5.92 0.89 -4.34
C HIS A 54 6.14 0.48 -2.87
N TYR A 55 7.07 -0.45 -2.62
CA TYR A 55 7.41 -0.87 -1.26
C TYR A 55 7.92 0.31 -0.43
N SER A 56 8.85 1.10 -0.97
CA SER A 56 9.43 2.26 -0.28
C SER A 56 8.38 3.31 0.10
N LEU A 57 7.48 3.65 -0.82
CA LEU A 57 6.39 4.59 -0.56
C LEU A 57 5.42 4.04 0.49
N THR A 58 5.10 2.74 0.41
CA THR A 58 4.18 2.09 1.33
C THR A 58 4.74 2.04 2.75
N THR A 59 6.00 1.62 2.93
CA THR A 59 6.63 1.56 4.26
C THR A 59 6.89 2.94 4.83
N SER A 60 7.27 3.93 4.01
CA SER A 60 7.38 5.31 4.47
C SER A 60 6.05 5.84 5.02
N ARG A 61 4.94 5.60 4.32
CA ARG A 61 3.60 5.96 4.83
C ARG A 61 3.27 5.22 6.13
N MET A 62 3.54 3.92 6.21
CA MET A 62 3.31 3.12 7.42
C MET A 62 4.05 3.70 8.62
N HIS A 63 5.35 3.96 8.47
CA HIS A 63 6.17 4.52 9.55
C HIS A 63 5.69 5.90 10.00
N ASN A 64 5.24 6.73 9.06
CA ASN A 64 4.65 8.02 9.40
C ASN A 64 3.36 7.85 10.20
N VAL A 65 2.47 6.96 9.78
CA VAL A 65 1.22 6.67 10.51
C VAL A 65 1.49 6.11 11.91
N GLU A 66 2.45 5.21 12.04
CA GLU A 66 2.87 4.66 13.34
C GLU A 66 3.48 5.75 14.24
N ALA A 67 4.27 6.66 13.68
CA ALA A 67 4.84 7.79 14.41
C ALA A 67 3.74 8.75 14.91
N MET A 68 2.79 9.12 14.06
CA MET A 68 1.65 9.97 14.41
C MET A 68 0.82 9.34 15.54
N PHE A 69 0.44 8.07 15.37
CA PHE A 69 -0.25 7.33 16.42
C PHE A 69 0.54 7.30 17.73
N ASN A 70 1.85 7.13 17.66
CA ASN A 70 2.71 7.11 18.84
C ASN A 70 2.82 8.47 19.53
N ASN A 71 2.69 9.56 18.78
CA ASN A 71 2.65 10.93 19.30
C ASN A 71 1.30 11.30 19.92
N GLY A 72 0.30 10.41 19.82
CA GLY A 72 -1.05 10.63 20.36
C GLY A 72 -2.07 11.10 19.33
N ASP A 73 -1.67 11.25 18.06
CA ASP A 73 -2.58 11.66 16.99
C ASP A 73 -3.57 10.54 16.65
N THR A 74 -4.72 10.94 16.11
CA THR A 74 -5.71 10.00 15.59
C THR A 74 -5.39 9.64 14.15
N VAL A 75 -5.44 8.35 13.83
CA VAL A 75 -5.23 7.83 12.48
C VAL A 75 -6.48 7.10 12.01
N VAL A 76 -6.66 7.01 10.69
CA VAL A 76 -7.84 6.41 10.08
C VAL A 76 -7.43 5.19 9.30
N CYS A 77 -8.04 4.05 9.62
CA CYS A 77 -7.77 2.78 8.98
C CYS A 77 -8.99 2.29 8.20
N GLU A 78 -8.77 1.68 7.04
CA GLU A 78 -9.85 1.05 6.27
C GLU A 78 -10.49 -0.12 7.04
N ASN A 79 -11.81 -0.12 7.19
CA ASN A 79 -12.55 -1.19 7.87
C ASN A 79 -13.24 -2.12 6.86
N LYS A 80 -12.70 -3.33 6.73
CA LYS A 80 -13.21 -4.35 5.80
C LYS A 80 -14.27 -5.28 6.42
N MET A 81 -14.66 -5.10 7.69
CA MET A 81 -15.58 -6.02 8.38
C MET A 81 -17.01 -5.98 7.87
N ARG A 82 -17.53 -4.81 7.49
CA ARG A 82 -18.92 -4.69 7.02
C ARG A 82 -18.98 -3.80 5.79
N ARG A 83 -19.52 -4.32 4.68
CA ARG A 83 -19.70 -3.60 3.41
C ARG A 83 -20.62 -2.36 3.49
N THR A 84 -21.15 -2.00 4.66
CA THR A 84 -22.36 -1.17 4.75
C THR A 84 -22.47 -0.10 5.85
N ALA A 85 -21.49 0.20 6.72
CA ALA A 85 -21.75 1.26 7.73
C ALA A 85 -20.59 2.19 8.15
N SER A 86 -19.33 1.84 7.97
CA SER A 86 -18.23 2.82 7.99
C SER A 86 -17.05 2.21 7.25
N ARG A 87 -16.60 2.87 6.16
CA ARG A 87 -15.45 2.39 5.37
C ARG A 87 -14.13 2.53 6.13
N SER A 88 -14.14 3.21 7.27
CA SER A 88 -12.97 3.50 8.06
C SER A 88 -13.28 3.49 9.56
N VAL A 89 -12.24 3.24 10.36
CA VAL A 89 -12.23 3.30 11.83
C VAL A 89 -11.18 4.30 12.25
N LEU A 90 -11.54 5.16 13.20
CA LEU A 90 -10.59 6.04 13.89
C LEU A 90 -9.85 5.22 14.94
N ILE A 91 -8.53 5.36 14.97
CA ILE A 91 -7.62 4.65 15.86
C ILE A 91 -6.78 5.70 16.60
N SER A 92 -6.79 5.66 17.93
CA SER A 92 -5.98 6.54 18.78
C SER A 92 -5.62 5.82 20.08
N LYS A 93 -4.55 6.29 20.75
CA LYS A 93 -4.14 5.76 22.06
C LYS A 93 -5.19 5.95 23.14
N GLU A 94 -5.93 7.07 23.10
CA GLU A 94 -7.00 7.37 24.06
C GLU A 94 -8.13 6.34 24.01
N MET A 95 -8.35 5.73 22.85
CA MET A 95 -9.34 4.67 22.64
C MET A 95 -8.81 3.26 22.98
N GLY A 96 -7.64 3.14 23.63
CA GLY A 96 -7.08 1.87 24.09
C GLY A 96 -6.38 1.04 23.01
N TRP A 97 -6.10 1.62 21.85
CA TRP A 97 -5.33 0.95 20.81
C TRP A 97 -3.83 0.90 21.15
N SER A 98 -3.15 -0.15 20.70
CA SER A 98 -1.69 -0.28 20.68
C SER A 98 -1.20 -0.64 19.29
N VAL A 99 0.09 -0.46 19.01
CA VAL A 99 0.72 -0.89 17.74
C VAL A 99 1.82 -1.90 18.01
N GLU A 100 1.73 -3.05 17.36
CA GLU A 100 2.70 -4.16 17.47
C GLU A 100 2.87 -4.83 16.11
N ASP A 101 4.11 -4.99 15.64
CA ASP A 101 4.42 -5.64 14.34
C ASP A 101 3.57 -5.10 13.17
N HIS A 102 3.48 -3.76 13.06
CA HIS A 102 2.69 -3.05 12.03
C HIS A 102 1.17 -3.29 12.08
N LEU A 103 0.67 -3.81 13.21
CA LEU A 103 -0.75 -4.04 13.45
C LEU A 103 -1.23 -3.17 14.60
N PHE A 104 -2.31 -2.42 14.38
CA PHE A 104 -3.07 -1.80 15.45
C PHE A 104 -3.98 -2.84 16.09
N LYS A 105 -3.85 -2.98 17.42
CA LYS A 105 -4.57 -3.96 18.23
C LYS A 105 -5.40 -3.26 19.31
N ASN A 106 -6.55 -3.83 19.63
CA ASN A 106 -7.42 -3.38 20.71
C ASN A 106 -8.29 -4.56 21.18
N SER A 107 -8.43 -4.75 22.49
CA SER A 107 -9.23 -5.83 23.07
C SER A 107 -10.71 -5.76 22.71
N ASP A 108 -11.21 -4.55 22.41
CA ASP A 108 -12.62 -4.31 22.14
C ASP A 108 -13.00 -4.61 20.68
N TYR A 109 -12.00 -4.92 19.83
CA TYR A 109 -12.18 -5.19 18.41
C TYR A 109 -11.77 -6.62 18.07
N GLU A 110 -12.58 -7.29 17.24
CA GLU A 110 -12.32 -8.67 16.81
C GLU A 110 -11.11 -8.81 15.88
N ARG A 111 -10.70 -7.72 15.22
CA ARG A 111 -9.61 -7.74 14.23
C ARG A 111 -8.61 -6.61 14.43
N ASP A 112 -7.37 -6.96 14.15
CA ASP A 112 -6.25 -6.05 14.05
C ASP A 112 -6.27 -5.30 12.70
N PHE A 113 -5.73 -4.08 12.69
CA PHE A 113 -5.64 -3.24 11.50
C PHE A 113 -4.18 -3.04 11.07
N HIS A 114 -3.85 -3.47 9.85
CA HIS A 114 -2.51 -3.30 9.32
C HIS A 114 -2.22 -1.84 8.96
N THR A 115 -1.11 -1.27 9.46
CA THR A 115 -0.79 0.16 9.36
C THR A 115 -0.65 0.64 7.91
N SER A 116 -0.32 -0.26 6.98
CA SER A 116 -0.29 0.03 5.53
C SER A 116 -1.64 0.47 4.94
N ARG A 117 -2.75 0.17 5.63
CA ARG A 117 -4.13 0.52 5.24
C ARG A 117 -4.68 1.73 5.98
N CYS A 118 -3.79 2.47 6.64
CA CYS A 118 -4.13 3.60 7.45
C CYS A 118 -3.51 4.88 6.88
N ILE A 119 -4.13 6.00 7.21
CA ILE A 119 -3.73 7.35 6.82
C ILE A 119 -3.93 8.31 8.00
N GLU A 120 -3.36 9.50 7.89
CA GLU A 120 -3.63 10.60 8.80
C GLU A 120 -5.12 10.96 8.82
N TRP A 121 -5.67 11.21 10.01
CA TRP A 121 -6.97 11.83 10.15
C TRP A 121 -6.84 13.34 10.01
N THR A 122 -7.26 13.89 8.87
CA THR A 122 -7.22 15.34 8.65
C THR A 122 -8.38 16.09 9.29
N GLY A 123 -9.25 15.41 10.07
CA GLY A 123 -10.48 15.99 10.58
C GLY A 123 -11.42 16.45 9.46
N MET A 124 -12.61 16.92 9.81
CA MET A 124 -13.58 17.48 8.86
C MET A 124 -13.06 18.84 8.31
N HIS A 125 -12.08 18.79 7.42
CA HIS A 125 -11.49 19.97 6.77
C HIS A 125 -11.18 19.69 5.30
N SER A 126 -12.23 19.46 4.50
CA SER A 126 -12.11 19.53 3.04
C SER A 126 -13.36 19.98 2.27
N ASP A 127 -14.52 20.18 2.91
CA ASP A 127 -15.73 20.65 2.19
C ASP A 127 -16.15 22.11 2.49
N LEU A 128 -15.38 22.90 3.26
CA LEU A 128 -15.76 24.28 3.61
C LEU A 128 -14.69 25.36 3.39
N LEU A 129 -13.51 25.03 2.84
CA LEU A 129 -12.50 26.04 2.50
C LEU A 129 -12.33 26.33 1.00
N ASP A 130 -12.96 25.56 0.11
CA ASP A 130 -12.93 25.85 -1.34
C ASP A 130 -14.07 26.77 -1.81
N GLU A 131 -15.14 27.00 -1.02
CA GLU A 131 -16.20 27.95 -1.41
C GLU A 131 -15.89 29.42 -1.09
N ASN A 132 -14.84 29.73 -0.33
CA ASN A 132 -14.54 31.11 0.08
C ASN A 132 -13.29 31.73 -0.57
N LYS A 133 -12.74 31.10 -1.62
CA LYS A 133 -11.70 31.70 -2.48
C LYS A 133 -12.21 32.17 -3.84
N SER A 134 -13.53 32.14 -4.07
CA SER A 134 -14.17 32.74 -5.23
C SER A 134 -15.26 33.73 -4.81
N LYS A 135 -14.84 34.84 -4.20
CA LYS A 135 -15.59 36.10 -4.18
C LYS A 135 -14.65 37.29 -4.13
#